data_AF-A0A6N6KQR4-F1
#
_entry.id   AF-A0A6N6KQR4-F1
#
_cell.length_a   1.000
_cell.length_b   1.000
_cell.length_c   1.000
_cell.angle_alpha   90.00
_cell.angle_beta   90.00
_cell.angle_gamma   90.00
#
_symmetry.space_group_name_H-M   'P 1'
#
loop_
_entity.id
_entity.type
_entity.pdbx_description
1 polymer ?
#
loop_
_entity_poly.entity_id
_entity_poly.type
_entity_poly.pdbx_seq_one_letter_code
_entity_poly.pdbx_strand_id
1 'polypeptide(L)'
;MSQGPSLSTTVGANLRYSRREWQEVAIRAGLWGHVANKLDKEVHLDAMTVSAILEFEWMNFGLSYDITTSVLSEANNSRGAFEVSFIYVHRPRDRRARVDCPRF
;
A
#
# COMPACT_ATOMS: atom_id res chain seq x y z
N MET A 1 28.88 9.26 -6.08
CA MET A 1 27.52 9.82 -6.18
C MET A 1 27.06 10.10 -4.77
N SER A 2 26.95 11.37 -4.38
CA SER A 2 26.47 11.76 -3.05
C SER A 2 25.00 12.13 -3.19
N GLN A 3 24.15 11.50 -2.39
CA GLN A 3 22.75 11.90 -2.26
C GLN A 3 22.70 13.38 -1.82
N GLY A 4 21.75 14.15 -2.37
CA GLY A 4 21.53 15.54 -1.99
C GLY A 4 21.05 15.67 -0.52
N PRO A 5 20.97 16.88 0.02
CA PRO A 5 20.65 17.10 1.45
C PRO A 5 19.24 16.66 1.85
N SER A 6 18.33 16.48 0.89
CA SER A 6 16.96 16.03 1.13
C SER A 6 16.85 14.50 1.06
N LEU A 7 16.31 13.90 2.12
CA LEU A 7 15.91 12.49 2.17
C LEU A 7 14.41 12.41 2.42
N SER A 8 13.73 11.53 1.69
CA SER A 8 12.34 11.18 1.89
C SER A 8 12.20 9.68 1.63
N THR A 9 11.78 8.93 2.64
CA THR A 9 11.73 7.47 2.64
C THR A 9 10.48 7.02 3.37
N THR A 10 9.76 6.05 2.80
CA THR A 10 8.62 5.38 3.47
C THR A 10 9.01 3.95 3.82
N VAL A 11 8.80 3.56 5.07
CA VAL A 11 9.05 2.21 5.57
C VAL A 11 7.79 1.67 6.21
N GLY A 12 7.50 0.38 6.05
CA GLY A 12 6.28 -0.19 6.60
C GLY A 12 6.21 -1.69 6.50
N ALA A 13 5.15 -2.25 7.08
CA ALA A 13 4.86 -3.66 7.10
C ALA A 13 3.40 -3.90 6.68
N ASN A 14 3.16 -5.05 6.05
CA ASN A 14 1.82 -5.53 5.74
C ASN A 14 1.65 -6.97 6.24
N LEU A 15 0.50 -7.22 6.86
CA LEU A 15 0.05 -8.54 7.29
C LEU A 15 -1.18 -8.89 6.47
N ARG A 16 -1.15 -10.07 5.83
CA ARG A 16 -2.26 -10.62 5.05
C ARG A 16 -2.78 -11.89 5.74
N TYR A 17 -4.08 -11.94 5.97
CA TYR A 17 -4.79 -13.09 6.52
C TYR A 17 -5.83 -13.62 5.52
N SER A 18 -5.88 -14.94 5.37
CA SER A 18 -6.69 -15.67 4.38
C SER A 18 -7.06 -17.04 4.96
N ARG A 19 -8.27 -17.55 4.71
CA ARG A 19 -8.75 -18.85 5.21
C ARG A 19 -8.65 -20.02 4.22
N ARG A 20 -8.07 -19.79 3.04
CA ARG A 20 -7.75 -20.76 1.99
C ARG A 20 -8.96 -21.57 1.51
N GLU A 21 -10.12 -20.91 1.45
CA GLU A 21 -11.37 -21.47 0.96
C GLU A 21 -11.67 -20.96 -0.47
N TRP A 22 -12.55 -21.66 -1.21
CA TRP A 22 -12.98 -21.22 -2.54
C TRP A 22 -13.76 -19.89 -2.44
N GLN A 23 -13.48 -18.91 -3.30
CA GLN A 23 -14.07 -17.55 -3.24
C GLN A 23 -13.84 -16.82 -1.91
N GLU A 24 -12.67 -17.01 -1.30
CA GLU A 24 -12.34 -16.35 -0.04
C GLU A 24 -12.11 -14.83 -0.19
N VAL A 25 -12.44 -14.12 0.89
CA VAL A 25 -12.05 -12.72 1.09
C VAL A 25 -10.83 -12.71 2.02
N ALA A 26 -9.71 -12.21 1.53
CA ALA A 26 -8.52 -12.01 2.36
C ALA A 26 -8.48 -10.58 2.90
N ILE A 27 -7.97 -10.43 4.12
CA ILE A 27 -7.81 -9.13 4.79
C ILE A 27 -6.32 -8.82 4.85
N ARG A 28 -5.93 -7.66 4.32
CA ARG A 28 -4.58 -7.13 4.44
C ARG A 28 -4.61 -5.86 5.30
N ALA A 29 -3.83 -5.84 6.37
CA ALA A 29 -3.62 -4.66 7.19
C ALA A 29 -2.15 -4.22 7.07
N GLY A 30 -1.94 -2.92 6.95
CA GLY A 30 -0.62 -2.33 6.75
C GLY A 30 -0.38 -1.14 7.64
N LEU A 31 0.88 -0.96 8.01
CA LEU A 31 1.38 0.19 8.75
C LEU A 31 2.61 0.73 8.02
N TRP A 32 2.58 2.01 7.68
CA TRP A 32 3.66 2.70 6.99
C TRP A 32 4.04 3.96 7.76
N GLY A 33 5.32 4.28 7.80
CA GLY A 33 5.87 5.52 8.34
C GLY A 33 6.68 6.23 7.27
N HIS A 34 6.37 7.50 7.04
CA HIS A 34 7.12 8.39 6.17
C HIS A 34 8.15 9.15 6.98
N VAL A 35 9.43 8.95 6.66
CA VAL A 35 10.59 9.59 7.29
C VAL A 35 11.20 10.55 6.29
N ALA A 36 11.33 11.82 6.68
CA ALA A 36 11.92 12.84 5.83
C ALA A 36 12.90 13.71 6.62
N ASN A 37 13.92 14.23 5.92
CA ASN A 37 14.90 15.14 6.51
C ASN A 37 14.53 16.58 6.16
N LYS A 38 14.61 17.46 7.15
CA LYS A 38 14.55 18.91 6.93
C LYS A 38 15.93 19.42 6.51
N LEU A 39 15.96 20.60 5.87
CA LEU A 39 17.18 21.22 5.33
C LEU A 39 18.31 21.35 6.39
N ASP A 40 17.95 21.45 7.67
CA ASP A 40 18.85 21.49 8.82
C ASP A 40 18.90 20.15 9.56
N LYS A 41 19.57 19.14 8.96
CA LYS A 41 20.13 17.90 9.55
C LYS A 41 19.26 16.97 10.42
N GLU A 42 18.05 17.34 10.80
CA GLU A 42 17.18 16.52 11.64
C GLU A 42 16.29 15.61 10.79
N VAL A 43 16.41 14.31 11.06
CA VAL A 43 15.55 13.26 10.51
C VAL A 43 14.27 13.24 11.35
N HIS A 44 13.11 13.42 10.71
CA HIS A 44 11.81 13.45 11.39
C HIS A 44 10.84 12.44 10.78
N LEU A 45 9.99 11.85 11.63
CA LEU A 45 8.85 11.07 11.18
C LEU A 45 7.72 12.03 10.82
N ASP A 46 7.44 12.15 9.52
CA ASP A 46 6.50 13.13 9.00
C ASP A 46 5.05 12.66 9.09
N ALA A 47 4.81 11.41 8.70
CA ALA A 47 3.48 10.81 8.73
C ALA A 47 3.53 9.31 9.01
N MET A 48 2.42 8.79 9.53
CA MET A 48 2.16 7.37 9.70
C MET A 48 0.84 7.02 9.02
N THR A 49 0.87 6.08 8.09
CA THR A 49 -0.30 5.61 7.35
C THR A 49 -0.73 4.25 7.87
N VAL A 50 -2.00 4.11 8.20
CA VAL A 50 -2.61 2.80 8.45
C VAL A 50 -3.46 2.44 7.23
N SER A 51 -3.34 1.21 6.73
CA SER A 51 -4.09 0.73 5.58
C SER A 51 -4.83 -0.56 5.90
N ALA A 52 -6.07 -0.69 5.42
CA ALA A 52 -6.85 -1.92 5.44
C ALA A 52 -7.36 -2.20 4.03
N ILE A 53 -7.13 -3.42 3.52
CA ILE A 53 -7.50 -3.84 2.18
C ILE A 53 -8.26 -5.16 2.26
N LEU A 54 -9.45 -5.18 1.66
CA LEU A 54 -10.23 -6.36 1.40
C LEU A 54 -9.88 -6.87 0.00
N GLU A 55 -9.32 -8.07 -0.04
CA GLU A 55 -8.93 -8.74 -1.28
C GLU A 55 -9.97 -9.80 -1.62
N PHE A 56 -10.60 -9.63 -2.77
CA PHE A 56 -11.39 -10.65 -3.41
C PHE A 56 -10.59 -11.25 -4.57
N GLU A 57 -11.11 -12.30 -5.18
CA GLU A 57 -10.43 -12.98 -6.29
C GLU A 57 -10.10 -12.10 -7.51
N TRP A 58 -10.94 -11.11 -7.79
CA TRP A 58 -10.89 -10.28 -8.99
C TRP A 58 -10.96 -8.77 -8.71
N MET A 59 -11.17 -8.39 -7.44
CA MET A 59 -11.18 -7.00 -7.01
C MET A 59 -10.44 -6.87 -5.68
N ASN A 60 -9.80 -5.73 -5.45
CA ASN A 60 -9.33 -5.34 -4.12
C ASN A 60 -9.89 -3.97 -3.79
N PHE A 61 -10.41 -3.82 -2.58
CA PHE A 61 -10.90 -2.57 -2.04
C PHE A 61 -10.06 -2.18 -0.83
N GLY A 62 -9.39 -1.04 -0.90
CA GLY A 62 -8.50 -0.56 0.14
C GLY A 62 -8.92 0.80 0.68
N LEU A 63 -8.70 0.98 1.98
CA LEU A 63 -8.84 2.23 2.70
C LEU A 63 -7.53 2.50 3.45
N SER A 64 -6.94 3.67 3.26
CA SER A 64 -5.83 4.15 4.09
C SER A 64 -6.19 5.45 4.78
N TYR A 65 -5.56 5.68 5.92
CA TYR A 65 -5.61 6.95 6.63
C TYR A 65 -4.20 7.35 7.04
N ASP A 66 -3.81 8.55 6.62
CA ASP A 66 -2.55 9.16 6.99
C ASP A 66 -2.72 9.94 8.31
N ILE A 67 -1.76 9.80 9.20
CA ILE A 67 -1.67 10.52 10.47
C ILE A 67 -0.40 11.34 10.43
N THR A 68 -0.49 12.67 10.44
CA THR A 68 0.69 13.55 10.44
C THR A 68 1.31 13.59 11.84
N THR A 69 2.59 13.27 11.98
CA THR A 69 3.30 13.18 13.26
C THR A 69 4.42 14.22 13.46
N SER A 70 4.81 14.96 12.41
CA SER A 70 5.83 16.01 12.52
C SER A 70 5.36 17.26 13.25
N VAL A 71 6.22 18.28 13.37
CA VAL A 71 5.90 19.64 13.86
C VAL A 71 4.71 20.27 13.10
N LEU A 72 4.37 19.75 11.91
CA LEU A 72 3.14 20.11 11.19
C LEU A 72 1.86 19.58 11.87
N SER A 73 1.97 18.65 12.81
CA SER A 73 0.86 18.15 13.64
C SER A 73 0.26 19.25 14.54
N GLU A 74 1.06 20.23 14.96
CA GLU A 74 0.57 21.40 15.71
C GLU A 74 -0.27 22.34 14.80
N ALA A 75 0.05 22.39 13.50
CA ALA A 75 -0.70 23.15 12.50
C ALA A 75 -1.89 22.39 11.90
N ASN A 76 -1.82 21.06 11.84
CA ASN A 76 -2.80 20.19 11.18
C ASN A 76 -3.63 19.35 12.17
N ASN A 77 -3.41 19.50 13.48
CA ASN A 77 -4.08 18.78 14.56
C ASN A 77 -4.04 17.24 14.39
N SER A 78 -2.91 16.69 13.93
CA SER A 78 -2.74 15.27 13.56
C SER A 78 -3.73 14.72 12.51
N ARG A 79 -4.43 15.57 11.76
CA ARG A 79 -5.40 15.15 10.74
C ARG A 79 -4.71 14.94 9.40
N GLY A 80 -4.65 13.72 8.89
CA GLY A 80 -4.22 13.52 7.51
C GLY A 80 -5.41 13.41 6.56
N ALA A 81 -5.29 12.52 5.58
CA ALA A 81 -6.28 12.29 4.55
C ALA A 81 -6.78 10.84 4.59
N PHE A 82 -8.06 10.65 4.27
CA PHE A 82 -8.58 9.35 3.90
C PHE A 82 -8.28 9.10 2.43
N GLU A 83 -7.69 7.94 2.15
CA GLU A 83 -7.44 7.48 0.81
C GLU A 83 -8.26 6.22 0.54
N VAL A 84 -8.83 6.14 -0.65
CA VAL A 84 -9.58 4.97 -1.10
C VAL A 84 -8.90 4.42 -2.34
N SER A 85 -8.65 3.11 -2.35
CA SER A 85 -8.05 2.41 -3.48
C SER A 85 -8.97 1.29 -3.98
N PHE A 86 -9.02 1.15 -5.30
CA PHE A 86 -9.77 0.09 -5.96
C PHE A 86 -8.91 -0.53 -7.06
N ILE A 87 -8.79 -1.85 -7.03
CA ILE A 87 -8.06 -2.61 -8.03
C ILE A 87 -9.01 -3.62 -8.64
N TYR A 88 -9.10 -3.65 -9.96
CA TYR A 88 -9.85 -4.67 -10.70
C TYR A 88 -8.88 -5.48 -11.57
N VAL A 89 -8.92 -6.80 -11.45
CA VAL A 89 -8.10 -7.70 -12.26
C VAL A 89 -9.01 -8.47 -13.20
N HIS A 90 -8.98 -8.10 -14.48
CA HIS A 90 -9.70 -8.82 -15.52
C HIS A 90 -9.09 -10.21 -15.72
N ARG A 91 -9.85 -11.27 -15.41
CA ARG A 91 -9.42 -12.65 -15.70
C ARG A 91 -9.88 -13.03 -17.12
N PRO A 92 -8.96 -13.42 -18.04
CA PRO A 92 -9.38 -13.93 -19.34
C PRO A 92 -10.18 -15.21 -19.17
N ARG A 93 -11.31 -15.29 -19.88
CA ARG A 93 -12.24 -16.43 -19.87
C ARG A 93 -11.60 -17.74 -20.37
N ASP A 94 -10.59 -17.64 -21.23
CA ASP A 94 -9.96 -18.78 -21.90
C ASP A 94 -8.49 -18.97 -21.47
N ARG A 95 -8.27 -19.77 -20.42
CA ARG A 95 -6.91 -20.24 -20.03
C ARG A 95 -6.43 -21.44 -20.86
N ARG A 96 -7.11 -21.78 -21.96
CA ARG A 96 -6.67 -22.80 -22.90
C ARG A 96 -6.70 -22.19 -24.29
N ALA A 97 -5.71 -21.36 -24.62
CA ALA A 97 -5.32 -21.28 -26.00
C ALA A 97 -5.07 -22.72 -26.44
N ARG A 98 -5.85 -23.19 -27.41
CA ARG A 98 -5.73 -24.56 -27.93
C ARG A 98 -4.30 -24.71 -28.44
N VAL A 99 -3.48 -25.40 -27.66
CA VAL A 99 -2.10 -25.68 -28.05
C VAL A 99 -2.19 -26.84 -29.04
N ASP A 100 -2.32 -26.53 -30.33
CA ASP A 100 -2.18 -27.54 -31.36
C ASP A 100 -0.69 -27.89 -31.45
N CYS A 101 -0.29 -28.96 -30.75
CA CYS A 101 1.06 -29.49 -30.84
C CYS A 101 1.29 -30.02 -32.27
N PRO A 102 2.31 -29.53 -32.99
CA PRO A 102 2.62 -30.06 -34.31
C PRO A 102 3.01 -31.53 -34.20
N ARG A 103 2.37 -32.37 -35.02
CA ARG A 103 2.78 -33.76 -35.22
C ARG A 103 3.87 -33.77 -36.28
N PHE A 104 5.09 -34.13 -35.89
CA PHE A 104 6.19 -34.45 -36.80
C PHE A 104 6.19 -35.96 -37.08
#